data_AF-A0A7S3S4M9-F1
#
_entry.id   AF-A0A7S3S4M9-F1
#
_cell.length_a   1.000
_cell.length_b   1.000
_cell.length_c   1.000
_cell.angle_alpha   90.00
_cell.angle_beta   90.00
_cell.angle_gamma   90.00
#
_symmetry.space_group_name_H-M   'P 1'
#
loop_
_entity.id
_entity.type
_entity.pdbx_description
1 polymer ?
#
loop_
_entity_poly.entity_id
_entity_poly.type
_entity_poly.pdbx_seq_one_letter_code
_entity_poly.pdbx_strand_id
1 'polypeptide(L)'
;SHIGFRGGGVFDAQGASWWSCRSQGCFRPRFVHSTHVSHLLMMDVTWKDSPNHVLELYADFTELAFVTVLNPPSETDDVQVNGTYGPSHNTDAVDVHGTPFYIHDCHFDTGDDNVAVHA
;
A
#
# COMPACT_ATOMS: atom_id res chain seq x y z
N SER A 1 -5.30 6.15 19.52
CA SER A 1 -6.61 6.36 18.88
C SER A 1 -7.33 5.01 18.87
N HIS A 2 -8.46 4.85 18.18
CA HIS A 2 -9.05 3.55 17.83
C HIS A 2 -9.72 3.75 16.47
N ILE A 3 -9.10 3.26 15.40
CA ILE A 3 -9.53 3.53 14.02
C ILE A 3 -9.62 2.20 13.27
N GLY A 4 -10.70 2.01 12.52
CA GLY A 4 -10.94 0.80 11.73
C GLY A 4 -11.34 1.11 10.30
N PHE A 5 -10.65 0.52 9.34
CA PHE A 5 -11.04 0.46 7.93
C PHE A 5 -11.52 -0.96 7.62
N ARG A 6 -12.81 -1.12 7.31
CA ARG A 6 -13.44 -2.43 7.10
C ARG A 6 -14.52 -2.39 6.03
N GLY A 7 -14.81 -3.53 5.37
CA GLY A 7 -16.09 -3.72 4.66
C GLY A 7 -16.03 -4.26 3.24
N GLY A 8 -14.94 -4.87 2.80
CA GLY A 8 -14.83 -5.52 1.47
C GLY A 8 -14.67 -4.56 0.29
N GLY A 9 -14.57 -3.26 0.55
CA GLY A 9 -14.50 -2.22 -0.48
C GLY A 9 -13.14 -2.12 -1.16
N VAL A 10 -13.12 -1.48 -2.32
CA VAL A 10 -11.91 -1.17 -3.09
C VAL A 10 -11.65 0.33 -3.03
N PHE A 11 -10.45 0.71 -2.60
CA PHE A 11 -9.89 2.04 -2.79
C PHE A 11 -8.97 2.02 -4.02
N ASP A 12 -9.27 2.86 -5.01
CA ASP A 12 -8.51 2.99 -6.26
C ASP A 12 -7.89 4.39 -6.34
N ALA A 13 -6.56 4.47 -6.31
CA ALA A 13 -5.83 5.73 -6.35
C ALA A 13 -5.46 6.19 -7.76
N GLN A 14 -5.73 5.39 -8.80
CA GLN A 14 -5.49 5.73 -10.20
C GLN A 14 -4.03 6.17 -10.48
N GLY A 15 -3.07 5.47 -9.86
CA GLY A 15 -1.64 5.82 -9.81
C GLY A 15 -0.90 5.77 -11.13
N ALA A 16 -1.48 5.15 -12.16
CA ALA A 16 -0.86 5.01 -13.48
C ALA A 16 -0.41 6.35 -14.09
N SER A 17 -1.15 7.44 -13.84
CA SER A 17 -0.75 8.78 -14.31
C SER A 17 0.52 9.32 -13.65
N TRP A 18 0.92 8.77 -12.50
CA TRP A 18 2.08 9.21 -11.72
C TRP A 18 3.33 8.37 -11.96
N TRP A 19 3.21 7.12 -12.40
CA TRP A 19 4.35 6.21 -12.50
C TRP A 19 5.40 6.66 -13.52
N SER A 20 4.96 7.21 -14.65
CA SER A 20 5.85 7.72 -15.70
C SER A 20 6.71 8.90 -15.24
N CYS A 21 6.25 9.69 -14.26
CA CYS A 21 6.95 10.89 -13.85
C CYS A 21 8.13 10.63 -12.91
N ARG A 22 8.29 9.40 -12.38
CA ARG A 22 9.40 9.02 -11.47
C ARG A 22 10.77 9.35 -12.07
N SER A 23 10.99 9.04 -13.34
CA SER A 23 12.26 9.29 -14.04
C SER A 23 12.65 10.78 -14.08
N GLN A 24 11.68 11.67 -13.88
CA GLN A 24 11.83 13.11 -13.84
C GLN A 24 11.98 13.65 -12.40
N GLY A 25 12.01 12.76 -11.39
CA GLY A 25 12.08 13.14 -9.98
C GLY A 25 10.82 13.84 -9.46
N CYS A 26 9.67 13.59 -10.08
CA CYS A 26 8.41 14.18 -9.63
C CYS A 26 8.02 13.71 -8.22
N PHE A 27 7.22 14.52 -7.55
CA PHE A 27 6.48 14.07 -6.37
C PHE A 27 5.37 13.07 -6.80
N ARG A 28 5.25 11.98 -6.06
CA ARG A 28 4.11 11.03 -6.14
C ARG A 28 3.53 10.85 -4.74
N PRO A 29 2.21 11.03 -4.54
CA PRO A 29 1.63 10.92 -3.21
C PRO A 29 1.59 9.46 -2.74
N ARG A 30 1.75 9.24 -1.43
CA ARG A 30 1.43 7.98 -0.76
C ARG A 30 -0.09 7.78 -0.74
N PHE A 31 -0.56 6.53 -0.74
CA PHE A 31 -2.00 6.26 -0.71
C PHE A 31 -2.58 6.54 0.69
N VAL A 32 -2.09 5.84 1.70
CA VAL A 32 -2.47 6.03 3.10
C VAL A 32 -1.24 6.41 3.90
N HIS A 33 -1.39 7.46 4.71
CA HIS A 33 -0.36 7.89 5.64
C HIS A 33 -1.00 8.14 7.00
N SER A 34 -0.56 7.40 8.02
CA SER A 34 -0.97 7.63 9.40
C SER A 34 0.18 8.18 10.22
N THR A 35 -0.09 9.14 11.11
CA THR A 35 0.87 9.62 12.11
C THR A 35 0.19 9.73 13.47
N HIS A 36 0.92 9.46 14.55
CA HIS A 36 0.42 9.54 15.92
C HIS A 36 -0.86 8.71 16.14
N VAL A 37 -0.97 7.58 15.45
CA VAL A 37 -2.08 6.64 15.58
C VAL A 37 -1.69 5.52 16.56
N SER A 38 -2.67 5.02 17.29
CA SER A 38 -2.53 3.82 18.12
C SER A 38 -3.84 3.05 17.99
N HIS A 39 -3.80 1.72 17.99
CA HIS A 39 -4.93 0.81 17.74
C HIS A 39 -5.57 1.05 16.36
N LEU A 40 -4.89 0.58 15.32
CA LEU A 40 -5.34 0.64 13.92
C LEU A 40 -5.69 -0.75 13.41
N LEU A 41 -6.92 -0.91 12.90
CA LEU A 41 -7.35 -2.13 12.22
C LEU A 41 -7.63 -1.82 10.75
N MET A 42 -7.00 -2.57 9.84
CA MET A 42 -7.44 -2.65 8.45
C MET A 42 -7.84 -4.09 8.16
N MET A 43 -9.09 -4.30 7.78
CA MET A 43 -9.63 -5.64 7.60
C MET A 43 -10.58 -5.76 6.43
N ASP A 44 -10.37 -6.77 5.57
CA ASP A 44 -11.18 -7.00 4.37
C ASP A 44 -11.22 -5.77 3.44
N VAL A 45 -10.09 -5.10 3.20
CA VAL A 45 -10.03 -3.93 2.32
C VAL A 45 -9.03 -4.15 1.20
N THR A 46 -9.38 -3.69 0.00
CA THR A 46 -8.50 -3.70 -1.16
C THR A 46 -7.98 -2.30 -1.47
N TRP A 47 -6.68 -2.18 -1.66
CA TRP A 47 -5.99 -0.97 -2.11
C TRP A 47 -5.36 -1.25 -3.48
N LYS A 48 -5.65 -0.43 -4.48
CA LYS A 48 -5.09 -0.63 -5.83
C LYS A 48 -4.58 0.64 -6.49
N ASP A 49 -3.66 0.44 -7.43
CA ASP A 49 -3.08 1.47 -8.29
C ASP A 49 -2.54 2.67 -7.48
N SER A 50 -1.70 2.40 -6.48
CA SER A 50 -1.08 3.47 -5.69
C SER A 50 -0.05 4.24 -6.52
N PRO A 51 -0.02 5.59 -6.45
CA PRO A 51 1.03 6.38 -7.07
C PRO A 51 2.42 6.11 -6.48
N ASN A 52 2.51 5.65 -5.22
CA ASN A 52 3.74 5.42 -4.46
C ASN A 52 3.44 4.43 -3.30
N HIS A 53 4.09 4.50 -2.14
CA HIS A 53 3.85 3.56 -1.03
C HIS A 53 2.36 3.50 -0.66
N VAL A 54 1.83 2.30 -0.41
CA VAL A 54 0.40 2.07 -0.20
C VAL A 54 0.03 2.40 1.24
N LEU A 55 0.55 1.63 2.20
CA LEU A 55 0.24 1.80 3.63
C LEU A 55 1.49 2.24 4.39
N GLU A 56 1.69 3.55 4.52
CA GLU A 56 2.77 4.12 5.32
C GLU A 56 2.30 4.38 6.76
N LEU A 57 2.57 3.44 7.66
CA LEU A 57 1.88 3.36 8.95
C LEU A 57 2.80 3.66 10.14
N TYR A 58 2.85 4.94 10.55
CA TYR A 58 3.34 5.35 11.86
C TYR A 58 2.24 5.18 12.92
N ALA A 59 1.93 3.92 13.24
CA ALA A 59 0.83 3.53 14.12
C ALA A 59 1.16 2.34 15.02
N ASP A 60 0.93 2.46 16.33
CA ASP A 60 1.14 1.35 17.28
C ASP A 60 -0.10 0.45 17.42
N PHE A 61 0.10 -0.81 17.85
CA PHE A 61 -0.97 -1.80 18.03
C PHE A 61 -1.81 -1.96 16.76
N THR A 62 -1.16 -2.25 15.65
CA THR A 62 -1.77 -2.29 14.32
C THR A 62 -2.02 -3.73 13.87
N GLU A 63 -3.20 -3.98 13.29
CA GLU A 63 -3.55 -5.24 12.66
C GLU A 63 -3.96 -5.04 11.21
N LEU A 64 -3.34 -5.81 10.31
CA LEU A 64 -3.76 -5.96 8.91
C LEU A 64 -4.23 -7.41 8.72
N ALA A 65 -5.52 -7.58 8.45
CA ALA A 65 -6.15 -8.89 8.32
C ALA A 65 -6.95 -8.97 7.01
N PHE A 66 -6.71 -9.95 6.16
CA PHE A 66 -7.46 -10.09 4.88
C PHE A 66 -7.37 -8.83 3.99
N VAL A 67 -6.26 -8.10 4.08
CA VAL A 67 -6.00 -6.91 3.25
C VAL A 67 -5.45 -7.35 1.90
N THR A 68 -5.94 -6.72 0.84
CA THR A 68 -5.44 -6.94 -0.53
C THR A 68 -4.78 -5.68 -1.05
N VAL A 69 -3.58 -5.80 -1.61
CA VAL A 69 -2.88 -4.73 -2.34
C VAL A 69 -2.64 -5.18 -3.77
N LEU A 70 -2.98 -4.33 -4.74
CA LEU A 70 -2.90 -4.63 -6.17
C LEU A 70 -2.20 -3.51 -6.92
N ASN A 71 -0.90 -3.66 -7.13
CA ASN A 71 -0.09 -2.82 -8.00
C ASN A 71 0.71 -3.69 -8.98
N PRO A 72 0.85 -3.29 -10.26
CA PRO A 72 1.66 -4.03 -11.22
C PRO A 72 3.16 -3.94 -10.90
N PRO A 73 4.02 -4.85 -11.37
CA PRO A 73 5.44 -4.83 -11.05
C PRO A 73 6.15 -3.54 -11.54
N SER A 74 7.31 -3.26 -10.93
CA SER A 74 8.15 -2.10 -11.26
C SER A 74 8.93 -2.21 -12.56
N GLU A 75 9.34 -3.42 -12.93
CA GLU A 75 10.37 -3.60 -13.96
C GLU A 75 9.79 -4.04 -15.31
N THR A 76 8.46 -4.12 -15.44
CA THR A 76 7.81 -4.55 -16.68
C THR A 76 6.38 -4.01 -16.79
N ASP A 77 5.98 -3.67 -18.01
CA ASP A 77 4.63 -3.27 -18.39
C ASP A 77 3.84 -4.44 -19.01
N ASP A 78 4.40 -5.66 -19.00
CA ASP A 78 3.81 -6.84 -19.64
C ASP A 78 2.92 -7.65 -18.68
N VAL A 79 3.06 -7.42 -17.37
CA VAL A 79 2.29 -8.10 -16.33
C VAL A 79 1.13 -7.21 -15.91
N GLN A 80 -0.09 -7.68 -16.19
CA GLN A 80 -1.31 -7.03 -15.76
C GLN A 80 -1.68 -7.45 -14.35
N VAL A 81 -1.98 -6.49 -13.48
CA VAL A 81 -2.58 -6.71 -12.15
C VAL A 81 -3.92 -5.99 -12.11
N ASN A 82 -5.00 -6.76 -12.00
CA ASN A 82 -6.38 -6.25 -11.90
C ASN A 82 -6.76 -5.16 -12.93
N GLY A 83 -6.36 -5.36 -14.19
CA GLY A 83 -6.66 -4.42 -15.28
C GLY A 83 -5.58 -3.37 -15.56
N THR A 84 -4.59 -3.21 -14.67
CA THR A 84 -3.57 -2.16 -14.74
C THR A 84 -2.18 -2.72 -15.03
N TYR A 85 -1.36 -2.00 -15.79
CA TYR A 85 0.03 -2.35 -16.17
C TYR A 85 1.02 -1.34 -15.58
N GLY A 86 2.28 -1.75 -15.38
CA GLY A 86 3.37 -0.98 -14.75
C GLY A 86 3.88 0.24 -15.54
N PRO A 87 5.03 0.82 -15.11
CA PRO A 87 5.95 0.35 -14.06
C PRO A 87 5.70 1.02 -12.70
N SER A 88 5.16 0.30 -11.71
CA SER A 88 4.70 0.91 -10.45
C SER A 88 5.76 0.97 -9.33
N HIS A 89 6.90 1.58 -9.62
CA HIS A 89 8.01 1.74 -8.67
C HIS A 89 7.62 2.25 -7.28
N ASN A 90 8.18 1.65 -6.22
CA ASN A 90 8.00 2.05 -4.81
C ASN A 90 6.53 2.05 -4.38
N THR A 91 5.79 1.02 -4.78
CA THR A 91 4.41 0.76 -4.35
C THR A 91 4.37 -0.34 -3.29
N ASP A 92 5.17 -0.12 -2.26
CA ASP A 92 5.31 -0.96 -1.07
C ASP A 92 3.92 -1.18 -0.45
N ALA A 93 3.58 -2.44 -0.15
CA ALA A 93 2.25 -2.74 0.39
C ALA A 93 2.08 -2.20 1.81
N VAL A 94 3.07 -2.37 2.68
CA VAL A 94 3.07 -1.78 4.02
C VAL A 94 4.48 -1.45 4.52
N ASP A 95 4.63 -0.20 4.96
CA ASP A 95 5.76 0.28 5.75
C ASP A 95 5.38 0.34 7.24
N VAL A 96 6.07 -0.47 8.04
CA VAL A 96 5.84 -0.63 9.47
C VAL A 96 6.80 0.27 10.24
N HIS A 97 6.26 1.29 10.92
CA HIS A 97 7.04 2.22 11.76
C HIS A 97 6.65 2.17 13.25
N GLY A 98 5.59 1.46 13.60
CA GLY A 98 5.10 1.34 14.99
C GLY A 98 5.24 -0.07 15.56
N THR A 99 4.83 -0.24 16.82
CA THR A 99 4.88 -1.55 17.49
C THR A 99 3.76 -1.72 18.52
N PRO A 100 3.14 -2.90 18.64
CA PRO A 100 3.29 -4.09 17.80
C PRO A 100 2.51 -4.00 16.48
N PHE A 101 2.89 -4.84 15.51
CA PHE A 101 2.12 -5.11 14.29
C PHE A 101 1.78 -6.59 14.17
N TYR A 102 0.55 -6.87 13.72
CA TYR A 102 0.12 -8.21 13.32
C TYR A 102 -0.42 -8.17 11.90
N ILE A 103 0.24 -8.88 10.99
CA ILE A 103 -0.10 -8.90 9.56
C ILE A 103 -0.37 -10.35 9.19
N HIS A 104 -1.58 -10.66 8.75
CA HIS A 104 -1.97 -12.03 8.42
C HIS A 104 -3.06 -12.09 7.34
N ASP A 105 -3.10 -13.23 6.65
CA ASP A 105 -4.10 -13.54 5.61
C ASP A 105 -4.22 -12.48 4.50
N CYS A 106 -3.14 -11.74 4.23
CA CYS A 106 -3.11 -10.68 3.22
C CYS A 106 -2.63 -11.20 1.86
N HIS A 107 -3.05 -10.53 0.79
CA HIS A 107 -2.57 -10.75 -0.59
C HIS A 107 -1.94 -9.47 -1.14
N PHE A 108 -0.65 -9.48 -1.45
CA PHE A 108 0.08 -8.30 -1.91
C PHE A 108 0.73 -8.56 -3.27
N ASP A 109 0.20 -7.87 -4.29
CA ASP A 109 0.89 -7.62 -5.55
C ASP A 109 1.42 -6.19 -5.53
N THR A 110 2.73 -6.02 -5.64
CA THR A 110 3.43 -4.74 -5.45
C THR A 110 4.42 -4.49 -6.58
N GLY A 111 4.81 -3.23 -6.73
CA GLY A 111 5.99 -2.86 -7.49
C GLY A 111 7.28 -2.96 -6.67
N ASP A 112 7.21 -3.04 -5.34
CA ASP A 112 8.37 -3.02 -4.45
C ASP A 112 8.15 -3.98 -3.27
N ASP A 113 8.54 -3.63 -2.05
CA ASP A 113 8.40 -4.50 -0.88
C ASP A 113 6.94 -4.85 -0.51
N ASN A 114 6.71 -6.13 -0.20
CA ASN A 114 5.45 -6.58 0.40
C ASN A 114 5.31 -6.05 1.84
N VAL A 115 6.40 -6.05 2.61
CA VAL A 115 6.45 -5.55 3.98
C VAL A 115 7.85 -4.97 4.23
N ALA A 116 7.94 -3.68 4.51
CA ALA A 116 9.16 -3.02 4.93
C ALA A 116 9.07 -2.65 6.42
N VAL A 117 9.96 -3.21 7.25
CA VAL A 117 10.01 -2.91 8.69
C VAL A 117 11.11 -1.90 8.96
N HIS A 118 10.73 -0.74 9.49
CA HIS A 118 11.63 0.36 9.81
C HIS A 118 11.94 0.39 11.31
N ALA A 119 13.11 0.92 11.65
CA ALA A 119 13.65 0.97 13.02
C ALA A 119 13.52 2.37 13.65
#